data_AF-K1SVN8-F1
#
_entry.id   AF-K1SVN8-F1
#
_cell.length_a   1.000
_cell.length_b   1.000
_cell.length_c   1.000
_cell.angle_alpha   90.00
_cell.angle_beta   90.00
_cell.angle_gamma   90.00
#
_symmetry.space_group_name_H-M   'P 1'
#
loop_
_entity.id
_entity.type
_entity.pdbx_description
1 polymer ?
#
loop_
_entity_poly.entity_id
_entity_poly.type
_entity_poly.pdbx_seq_one_letter_code
_entity_poly.pdbx_strand_id
1 'polypeptide(L)'
;MEKEFLPVGSVVLLKGGTKRVMVTGFCSVDNDDTTKIYDYTGCLYPEGIINSNEICLFNDSQIEQVFFKGFEDQEEIDFKKNLNKTVNEYYEKNTIKVDDIVDKPQPTATFDINNNIFDNIGD
;
A
#
# COMPACT_ATOMS: atom_id res chain seq x y z
N MET A 1 -13.12 -8.60 11.63
CA MET A 1 -11.84 -9.34 11.68
C MET A 1 -10.79 -8.27 11.90
N GLU A 2 -9.94 -8.35 12.93
CA GLU A 2 -8.88 -7.34 13.10
C GLU A 2 -7.80 -7.58 12.05
N LYS A 3 -7.53 -6.57 11.23
CA LYS A 3 -6.49 -6.62 10.20
C LYS A 3 -5.21 -6.03 10.79
N GLU A 4 -4.13 -6.79 10.72
CA GLU A 4 -2.83 -6.31 11.19
C GLU A 4 -2.15 -5.52 10.05
N PHE A 5 -2.32 -4.19 10.07
CA PHE A 5 -1.63 -3.31 9.13
C PHE A 5 -0.13 -3.22 9.45
N LEU A 6 0.72 -3.33 8.43
CA LEU A 6 2.16 -3.06 8.57
C LEU A 6 2.42 -1.59 8.89
N PRO A 7 3.32 -1.24 9.83
CA PRO A 7 3.60 0.16 10.12
C PRO A 7 4.18 0.94 8.93
N VAL A 8 4.03 2.26 8.96
CA VAL A 8 4.76 3.14 8.03
C VAL A 8 6.26 2.92 8.15
N GLY A 9 6.95 2.95 7.02
CA GLY A 9 8.38 2.59 6.91
C GLY A 9 8.65 1.10 6.79
N SER A 10 7.61 0.24 6.80
CA SER A 10 7.80 -1.18 6.48
C SER A 10 8.25 -1.33 5.04
N VAL A 11 9.25 -2.19 4.80
CA VAL A 11 9.79 -2.46 3.47
C VAL A 11 9.35 -3.85 3.03
N VAL A 12 8.70 -3.93 1.88
CA VAL A 12 8.09 -5.16 1.35
C VAL A 12 8.47 -5.39 -0.10
N LEU A 13 8.37 -6.63 -0.55
CA LEU A 13 8.36 -7.00 -1.97
C LEU A 13 6.94 -7.43 -2.33
N LEU A 14 6.42 -6.90 -3.44
CA LEU A 14 5.13 -7.28 -3.98
C LEU A 14 5.29 -8.47 -4.92
N LYS A 15 4.25 -9.31 -5.01
CA LYS A 15 4.23 -10.49 -5.89
C LYS A 15 4.55 -10.11 -7.33
N GLY A 16 5.60 -10.71 -7.89
CA GLY A 16 6.04 -10.46 -9.26
C GLY A 16 6.79 -9.15 -9.47
N GLY A 17 7.00 -8.36 -8.41
CA GLY A 17 7.90 -7.21 -8.43
C GLY A 17 9.35 -7.64 -8.28
N THR A 18 10.26 -6.84 -8.82
CA THR A 18 11.72 -7.03 -8.61
C THR A 18 12.31 -5.96 -7.69
N LYS A 19 11.64 -4.82 -7.51
CA LYS A 19 11.99 -3.82 -6.50
C LYS A 19 11.13 -3.87 -5.25
N ARG A 20 11.73 -3.40 -4.16
CA ARG A 20 11.07 -3.25 -2.86
C ARG A 20 10.28 -1.94 -2.83
N VAL A 21 9.18 -1.97 -2.08
CA VAL A 21 8.32 -0.83 -1.81
C VAL A 21 8.32 -0.56 -0.30
N MET A 22 8.43 0.70 0.09
CA MET A 22 8.28 1.14 1.47
C MET A 22 6.86 1.67 1.68
N VAL A 23 6.16 1.18 2.70
CA VAL A 23 4.84 1.67 3.10
C VAL A 23 4.95 3.11 3.59
N THR A 24 4.16 4.01 3.02
CA THR A 24 4.10 5.43 3.37
C THR A 24 2.74 5.86 3.94
N GLY A 25 1.72 5.01 3.86
CA GLY A 25 0.40 5.30 4.41
C GLY A 25 -0.63 4.19 4.16
N PHE A 26 -1.88 4.48 4.48
CA PHE A 26 -2.98 3.51 4.53
C PHE A 26 -4.23 3.98 3.79
N CYS A 27 -5.11 3.04 3.43
CA CYS A 27 -6.49 3.31 2.97
C CYS A 27 -6.60 4.37 1.87
N SER A 28 -5.71 4.31 0.88
CA SER A 28 -5.63 5.28 -0.21
C SER A 28 -6.60 4.89 -1.33
N VAL A 29 -7.20 5.90 -1.97
CA VAL A 29 -8.07 5.75 -3.14
C VAL A 29 -7.27 5.94 -4.42
N ASP A 30 -7.66 5.23 -5.46
CA ASP A 30 -7.12 5.50 -6.80
C ASP A 30 -7.60 6.89 -7.28
N ASN A 31 -6.72 7.62 -7.97
CA ASN A 31 -7.08 8.91 -8.56
C ASN A 31 -8.07 8.75 -9.72
N ASP A 32 -7.95 7.64 -10.46
CA ASP A 32 -8.77 7.37 -11.64
C ASP A 32 -10.07 6.60 -11.28
N ASP A 33 -10.06 5.87 -10.17
CA ASP A 33 -11.21 5.10 -9.67
C ASP A 33 -11.36 5.21 -8.15
N THR A 34 -12.08 6.24 -7.71
CA THR A 34 -12.34 6.51 -6.29
C THR A 34 -13.22 5.46 -5.60
N THR A 35 -13.74 4.48 -6.34
CA THR A 35 -14.51 3.36 -5.76
C THR A 35 -13.60 2.27 -5.21
N LYS A 36 -12.30 2.27 -5.56
CA LYS A 36 -11.32 1.29 -5.09
C LYS A 36 -10.47 1.87 -3.97
N ILE A 37 -10.49 1.18 -2.83
CA ILE A 37 -9.64 1.47 -1.67
C ILE A 37 -8.56 0.40 -1.58
N TYR A 38 -7.32 0.83 -1.44
CA TYR A 38 -6.17 -0.04 -1.21
C TYR A 38 -5.72 0.05 0.24
N ASP A 39 -5.23 -1.07 0.76
CA ASP A 39 -4.73 -1.13 2.14
C ASP A 39 -3.58 -0.17 2.39
N TYR A 40 -2.64 -0.10 1.44
CA TYR A 40 -1.38 0.61 1.57
C TYR A 40 -1.13 1.54 0.40
N THR A 41 -0.44 2.63 0.70
CA THR A 41 0.33 3.41 -0.27
C THR A 41 1.82 3.26 0.04
N GLY A 42 2.66 3.30 -0.98
CA GLY A 42 4.10 3.18 -0.83
C GLY A 42 4.90 3.83 -1.94
N CYS A 43 6.21 3.90 -1.73
CA CYS A 43 7.20 4.40 -2.68
C CYS A 43 8.31 3.38 -2.91
N LEU A 44 9.14 3.58 -3.94
CA LEU A 44 10.28 2.70 -4.19
C LEU A 44 11.28 2.76 -3.04
N TYR A 45 11.88 1.62 -2.71
CA TYR A 45 12.98 1.52 -1.77
C TYR A 45 14.26 1.06 -2.46
N PRO A 46 15.42 1.72 -2.24
CA PRO A 46 15.68 2.82 -1.30
C PRO A 46 15.46 4.25 -1.85
N GLU A 47 14.97 4.38 -3.08
CA GLU A 47 14.93 5.64 -3.83
C GLU A 47 13.97 6.68 -3.25
N GLY A 48 12.93 6.25 -2.55
CA GLY A 48 11.90 7.12 -1.99
C GLY A 48 10.92 7.64 -3.04
N ILE A 49 10.37 8.82 -2.78
CA ILE A 49 9.46 9.53 -3.69
C ILE A 49 10.30 10.48 -4.55
N ILE A 50 10.42 10.20 -5.84
CA ILE A 50 11.19 11.05 -6.77
C ILE A 50 10.28 12.11 -7.38
N ASN A 51 9.08 11.71 -7.81
CA ASN A 51 8.05 12.62 -8.30
C ASN A 51 6.81 12.60 -7.39
N SER A 52 6.16 13.75 -7.19
CA SER A 52 4.96 13.83 -6.33
C SER A 52 3.78 12.97 -6.79
N ASN A 53 3.80 12.56 -8.06
CA ASN A 53 2.76 11.73 -8.67
C ASN A 53 3.10 10.23 -8.62
N GLU A 54 4.29 9.88 -8.11
CA GLU A 54 4.75 8.50 -7.97
C GLU A 54 4.24 7.89 -6.67
N ILE A 55 3.13 7.16 -6.77
CA ILE A 55 2.56 6.38 -5.67
C ILE A 55 2.37 4.93 -6.11
N CYS A 56 2.60 3.98 -5.20
CA CYS A 56 2.26 2.58 -5.38
C CYS A 56 1.13 2.22 -4.43
N LEU A 57 -0.03 1.87 -4.99
CA LEU A 57 -1.19 1.41 -4.25
C LEU A 57 -1.24 -0.12 -4.29
N PHE A 58 -1.36 -0.76 -3.12
CA PHE A 58 -1.39 -2.21 -3.02
C PHE A 58 -2.12 -2.69 -1.78
N ASN A 59 -2.57 -3.94 -1.85
CA ASN A 59 -3.23 -4.64 -0.75
C ASN A 59 -2.28 -5.59 -0.04
N ASP A 60 -2.62 -5.94 1.20
CA ASP A 60 -1.89 -6.89 2.02
C ASP A 60 -1.72 -8.25 1.32
N SER A 61 -2.75 -8.69 0.61
CA SER A 61 -2.73 -9.95 -0.16
C SER A 61 -1.71 -9.98 -1.31
N GLN A 62 -1.16 -8.83 -1.70
CA GLN A 62 -0.19 -8.67 -2.78
C GLN A 62 1.25 -8.63 -2.28
N ILE A 63 1.46 -8.61 -0.96
CA ILE A 63 2.78 -8.71 -0.36
C ILE A 63 3.29 -10.15 -0.53
N GLU A 64 4.48 -10.28 -1.07
CA GLU A 64 5.22 -11.55 -1.20
C GLU A 64 6.13 -11.76 0.02
N GLN A 65 6.87 -10.71 0.40
CA GLN A 65 7.84 -10.79 1.49
C GLN A 65 7.96 -9.45 2.23
N VAL A 66 8.07 -9.51 3.56
CA VAL A 66 8.41 -8.36 4.41
C VAL A 66 9.90 -8.42 4.74
N PHE A 67 10.64 -7.37 4.40
CA PHE A 67 12.08 -7.24 4.68
C PHE A 67 12.35 -6.48 5.97
N PHE A 68 11.47 -5.55 6.31
CA PHE A 68 11.59 -4.73 7.51
C PHE A 68 10.20 -4.36 8.00
N LYS A 69 9.94 -4.54 9.29
CA LYS A 69 8.76 -3.99 9.96
C LYS A 69 9.09 -2.55 10.33
N GLY A 70 8.23 -1.62 9.90
CA GLY A 70 8.38 -0.19 10.16
C GLY A 70 8.41 0.16 11.63
N PHE A 71 8.62 1.44 11.92
CA PHE A 71 8.68 1.93 13.29
C PHE A 71 7.33 1.73 13.98
N GLU A 72 7.37 1.26 15.22
CA GLU A 72 6.17 0.99 16.01
C GLU A 72 6.38 1.50 17.44
N ASP A 73 5.53 2.43 17.84
CA ASP A 73 5.47 2.98 19.19
C ASP A 73 4.00 3.07 19.65
N GLN A 74 3.77 3.73 20.79
CA GLN A 74 2.42 3.85 21.32
C GLN A 74 1.48 4.65 20.39
N GLU A 75 2.00 5.65 19.69
CA GLU A 75 1.23 6.45 18.73
C GLU A 75 0.78 5.57 17.56
N GLU A 76 1.68 4.78 16.98
CA GLU A 76 1.37 3.83 15.90
C GLU A 76 0.34 2.78 16.34
N ILE A 77 0.49 2.22 17.55
CA ILE A 77 -0.44 1.22 18.10
C ILE A 77 -1.84 1.81 18.23
N ASP A 78 -1.97 3.02 18.77
CA ASP A 78 -3.26 3.66 18.97
C ASP A 78 -3.87 4.15 17.65
N PHE A 79 -3.04 4.60 16.71
CA PHE A 79 -3.46 4.89 15.35
C PHE A 79 -4.05 3.65 14.66
N LYS A 80 -3.38 2.50 14.71
CA LYS A 80 -3.86 1.25 14.08
C LYS A 80 -5.16 0.72 14.66
N LYS A 81 -5.41 0.92 15.96
CA LYS A 81 -6.71 0.57 16.58
C LYS A 81 -7.84 1.40 15.96
N ASN A 82 -7.61 2.71 15.82
CA ASN A 82 -8.58 3.61 15.20
C ASN A 82 -8.77 3.29 13.71
N LEU A 83 -7.68 3.03 12.99
CA LEU A 83 -7.70 2.64 11.57
C LEU A 83 -8.57 1.40 11.35
N ASN A 84 -8.33 0.33 12.12
CA ASN A 84 -9.11 -0.91 12.03
C ASN A 84 -10.60 -0.67 12.29
N LYS A 85 -10.95 0.16 13.27
CA LYS A 85 -12.33 0.53 13.55
C LYS A 85 -12.96 1.24 12.34
N THR A 86 -12.30 2.25 11.79
CA THR A 86 -12.79 3.02 10.64
C THR A 86 -12.98 2.14 9.40
N VAL A 87 -12.02 1.25 9.11
CA VAL A 87 -12.09 0.33 7.97
C VAL A 87 -13.25 -0.65 8.12
N ASN A 88 -13.45 -1.24 9.31
CA ASN A 88 -14.56 -2.15 9.55
C ASN A 88 -15.91 -1.44 9.40
N GLU A 89 -16.07 -0.23 9.97
CA GLU A 89 -17.29 0.56 9.80
C GLU A 89 -17.57 0.91 8.33
N TYR A 90 -16.53 1.19 7.54
CA TYR A 90 -16.68 1.43 6.10
C TYR A 90 -17.21 0.19 5.38
N TYR A 91 -16.65 -0.99 5.62
CA TYR A 91 -17.15 -2.21 5.00
C TYR A 91 -18.58 -2.52 5.45
N GLU A 92 -18.91 -2.44 6.73
CA GLU A 92 -20.27 -2.69 7.24
C GLU A 92 -21.33 -1.79 6.60
N LYS A 93 -21.03 -0.49 6.44
CA LYS A 93 -21.94 0.48 5.80
C LYS A 93 -22.12 0.24 4.30
N ASN A 94 -21.12 -0.35 3.63
CA ASN A 94 -21.14 -0.58 2.19
C ASN A 94 -21.47 -2.05 1.80
N THR A 95 -21.77 -2.92 2.78
CA THR A 95 -22.15 -4.33 2.54
C THR A 95 -23.65 -4.49 2.26
N ILE A 96 -24.15 -3.85 1.18
CA ILE A 96 -25.22 -4.45 0.36
C ILE A 96 -24.72 -4.44 -1.09
N LYS A 97 -24.11 -5.59 -1.46
CA LYS A 97 -23.73 -6.16 -2.77
C LYS A 97 -22.29 -6.69 -2.73
N VAL A 98 -22.10 -7.84 -2.06
CA VAL A 98 -20.80 -8.54 -1.93
C VAL A 98 -20.50 -9.43 -3.14
N ASP A 99 -21.39 -9.52 -4.12
CA ASP A 99 -21.22 -10.45 -5.24
C ASP A 99 -20.45 -9.89 -6.46
N ASP A 100 -20.01 -8.62 -6.46
CA ASP A 100 -19.35 -8.01 -7.63
C ASP A 100 -17.88 -7.57 -7.44
N ILE A 101 -17.25 -7.71 -6.26
CA ILE A 101 -15.81 -7.40 -6.11
C ILE A 101 -14.98 -8.65 -6.42
N VAL A 102 -15.15 -9.15 -7.64
CA VAL A 102 -14.22 -10.08 -8.28
C VAL A 102 -13.33 -9.28 -9.22
N ASP A 103 -12.63 -8.31 -8.67
CA ASP A 103 -11.39 -7.85 -9.28
C ASP A 103 -10.47 -7.38 -8.16
N LYS A 104 -9.55 -8.27 -7.76
CA LYS A 104 -8.46 -7.86 -6.87
C LYS A 104 -7.60 -6.92 -7.70
N PRO A 105 -7.58 -5.62 -7.42
CA PRO A 105 -6.87 -4.71 -8.28
C PRO A 105 -5.39 -5.10 -8.32
N GLN A 106 -4.82 -5.18 -9.51
CA GLN A 106 -3.37 -5.25 -9.67
C GLN A 106 -2.74 -4.04 -8.97
N PRO A 107 -1.50 -4.14 -8.46
CA PRO A 107 -0.86 -2.99 -7.85
C PRO A 107 -0.84 -1.85 -8.88
N THR A 108 -1.48 -0.73 -8.56
CA THR A 108 -1.39 0.45 -9.42
C THR A 108 -0.16 1.22 -8.96
N ALA A 109 0.89 1.17 -9.76
CA ALA A 109 2.04 2.03 -9.61
C ALA A 109 2.07 2.97 -10.80
N THR A 110 2.23 4.27 -10.55
CA THR A 110 2.49 5.26 -11.61
C THR A 110 3.94 5.21 -12.11
N PHE A 111 4.74 4.30 -11.56
CA PHE A 111 6.14 4.02 -11.91
C PHE A 111 6.37 2.52 -12.14
N ASP A 112 7.36 2.19 -12.96
CA ASP A 112 7.75 0.80 -13.19
C ASP A 112 8.46 0.23 -11.95
N ILE A 113 7.78 -0.67 -11.25
CA ILE A 113 8.30 -1.37 -10.07
C ILE A 113 9.47 -2.33 -10.38
N ASN A 114 9.91 -2.39 -11.65
CA ASN A 114 11.05 -3.20 -12.08
C ASN A 114 12.22 -2.40 -12.61
N ASN A 115 12.12 -1.07 -12.71
CA ASN A 115 13.19 -0.22 -13.23
C ASN A 115 13.65 0.79 -12.19
N ASN A 116 14.95 1.06 -12.16
CA ASN A 116 15.50 2.15 -11.36
C ASN A 116 15.47 3.44 -12.15
N ILE A 117 14.88 4.46 -11.55
CA ILE A 117 14.85 5.80 -12.13
C ILE A 117 16.29 6.35 -12.29
N PHE A 118 17.23 5.88 -11.46
CA PHE A 118 18.64 6.26 -11.54
C PHE A 118 19.51 5.40 -12.49
N ASP A 119 19.03 4.26 -13.00
CA ASP A 119 19.86 3.40 -13.87
C ASP A 119 20.12 4.04 -15.25
N ASN A 120 19.37 5.09 -15.61
CA ASN A 120 19.48 5.81 -16.89
C ASN A 120 20.08 7.21 -16.77
N ILE A 121 20.52 7.63 -15.57
CA ILE A 121 21.29 8.88 -15.42
C ILE A 121 22.76 8.49 -15.61
N GLY A 122 23.19 8.50 -16.87
CA GLY A 122 24.58 8.23 -17.23
C GLY A 122 25.58 9.20 -16.60
N ASP A 123 26.83 8.75 -16.50
CA ASP A 123 28.01 9.53 -16.10
C ASP A 123 28.19 10.84 -16.90
#